data_AF-A0A2M8EX92-F1
#
_entry.id   AF-A0A2M8EX92-F1
#
_cell.length_a   1.000
_cell.length_b   1.000
_cell.length_c   1.000
_cell.angle_alpha   90.00
_cell.angle_beta   90.00
_cell.angle_gamma   90.00
#
_symmetry.space_group_name_H-M   'P 1'
#
loop_
_entity.id
_entity.type
_entity.pdbx_description
1 polymer ?
#
loop_
_entity_poly.entity_id
_entity_poly.type
_entity_poly.pdbx_seq_one_letter_code
_entity_poly.pdbx_strand_id
1 'polypeptide(L)'
;MEERNGHIVRRWVGYDRFDTEEVVTALNAVYGVLTPYLNHFVASRRIVRKERIGARWKVTREKNAKSPYQRVLEKVDVDQGDKSNAQERT
;
A
#
# COMPACT_ATOMS: atom_id res chain seq x y z
N MET A 1 -3.63 -7.70 9.87
CA MET A 1 -2.91 -6.41 9.97
C MET A 1 -3.91 -5.34 10.42
N GLU A 2 -4.24 -5.32 11.70
CA GLU A 2 -5.20 -4.36 12.28
C GLU A 2 -4.67 -2.90 12.20
N GLU A 3 -3.34 -2.73 12.30
CA GLU A 3 -2.69 -1.40 12.33
C GLU A 3 -2.93 -0.55 11.07
N ARG A 4 -3.24 -1.16 9.92
CA ARG A 4 -3.51 -0.41 8.68
C ARG A 4 -4.99 -0.09 8.46
N ASN A 5 -5.89 -0.66 9.25
CA ASN A 5 -7.33 -0.41 9.13
C ASN A 5 -7.65 1.06 9.40
N GLY A 6 -6.99 1.69 10.38
CA GLY A 6 -7.14 3.12 10.64
C GLY A 6 -6.66 4.02 9.50
N HIS A 7 -5.56 3.67 8.85
CA HIS A 7 -4.92 4.51 7.82
C HIS A 7 -5.53 4.36 6.42
N ILE A 8 -6.10 3.19 6.13
CA ILE A 8 -6.68 2.86 4.84
C ILE A 8 -8.19 2.81 4.99
N VAL A 9 -8.74 1.75 5.57
CA VAL A 9 -10.19 1.53 5.63
C VAL A 9 -10.94 2.73 6.23
N ARG A 10 -10.57 3.16 7.44
CA ARG A 10 -11.28 4.25 8.14
C ARG A 10 -11.06 5.63 7.53
N ARG A 11 -10.01 5.81 6.72
CA ARG A 11 -9.79 7.05 5.97
C ARG A 11 -10.79 7.20 4.83
N TRP A 12 -11.20 6.10 4.21
CA TRP A 12 -12.09 6.09 3.05
C TRP A 12 -13.55 5.87 3.43
N VAL A 13 -13.79 5.05 4.46
CA VAL A 13 -15.13 4.60 4.86
C VAL A 13 -15.61 5.29 6.14
N GLY A 14 -14.70 5.90 6.91
CA GLY A 14 -15.04 6.54 8.18
C GLY A 14 -15.06 5.58 9.36
N TYR A 15 -15.79 5.96 10.41
CA TYR A 15 -15.87 5.25 11.68
C TYR A 15 -17.26 4.67 11.95
N ASP A 16 -18.17 4.80 10.99
CA ASP A 16 -19.55 4.38 11.17
C ASP A 16 -19.65 2.87 11.30
N ARG A 17 -20.62 2.44 12.12
CA ARG A 17 -20.97 1.04 12.27
C ARG A 17 -22.04 0.69 11.25
N PHE A 18 -21.72 -0.26 10.38
CA PHE A 18 -22.66 -0.79 9.40
C PHE A 18 -23.14 -2.15 9.89
N ASP A 19 -24.44 -2.30 10.09
CA ASP A 19 -25.07 -3.54 10.58
C ASP A 19 -25.99 -4.17 9.52
N THR A 20 -25.84 -3.81 8.23
CA THR A 20 -26.63 -4.36 7.12
C THR A 20 -25.77 -5.04 6.06
N GLU A 21 -26.28 -6.12 5.50
CA GLU A 21 -25.55 -6.96 4.54
C GLU A 21 -25.36 -6.26 3.18
N GLU A 22 -26.28 -5.37 2.79
CA GLU A 22 -26.15 -4.60 1.54
C GLU A 22 -24.90 -3.71 1.55
N VAL A 23 -24.52 -3.19 2.72
CA VAL A 23 -23.32 -2.36 2.85
C VAL A 23 -22.04 -3.15 2.60
N VAL A 24 -22.02 -4.45 2.92
CA VAL A 24 -20.87 -5.33 2.64
C VAL A 24 -20.61 -5.38 1.13
N THR A 25 -21.66 -5.50 0.33
CA THR A 25 -21.56 -5.52 -1.14
C THR A 25 -20.99 -4.20 -1.67
N ALA A 26 -21.50 -3.06 -1.18
CA ALA A 26 -21.01 -1.75 -1.57
C ALA A 26 -19.54 -1.53 -1.19
N LEU A 27 -19.14 -1.92 0.03
CA LEU A 27 -17.76 -1.82 0.50
C LEU A 27 -16.81 -2.70 -0.32
N ASN A 28 -17.23 -3.92 -0.67
CA ASN A 28 -16.45 -4.80 -1.52
C ASN A 28 -16.20 -4.20 -2.90
N ALA A 29 -17.20 -3.52 -3.49
CA ALA A 29 -17.02 -2.81 -4.75
C ALA A 29 -15.97 -1.68 -4.63
N VAL A 30 -16.02 -0.90 -3.55
CA VAL A 30 -15.03 0.15 -3.27
C VAL A 30 -13.63 -0.45 -3.09
N TYR A 31 -13.51 -1.50 -2.27
CA TYR A 31 -12.23 -2.16 -2.02
C TYR A 31 -11.65 -2.86 -3.25
N GLY A 32 -12.50 -3.31 -4.17
CA GLY A 32 -12.07 -3.88 -5.45
C GLY A 32 -11.23 -2.91 -6.28
N VAL A 33 -11.52 -1.60 -6.20
CA VAL A 33 -10.74 -0.55 -6.88
C VAL A 33 -9.64 0.00 -5.97
N LEU A 34 -9.94 0.21 -4.69
CA LEU A 34 -9.03 0.87 -3.76
C LEU A 34 -7.79 0.00 -3.47
N THR A 35 -7.96 -1.31 -3.38
CA THR A 35 -6.88 -2.25 -3.08
C THR A 35 -5.78 -2.24 -4.15
N PRO A 36 -6.07 -2.41 -5.46
CA PRO A 36 -5.06 -2.30 -6.49
C PRO A 36 -4.49 -0.88 -6.57
N TYR A 37 -5.32 0.17 -6.44
CA TYR A 37 -4.83 1.55 -6.40
C TYR A 37 -3.70 1.73 -5.36
N LEU A 38 -3.98 1.40 -4.09
CA LEU A 38 -3.04 1.61 -2.99
C LEU A 38 -1.84 0.66 -3.04
N ASN A 39 -2.05 -0.59 -3.44
CA ASN A 39 -1.01 -1.62 -3.37
C ASN A 39 -0.21 -1.80 -4.67
N HIS A 40 -0.60 -1.14 -5.76
CA HIS A 40 0.10 -1.24 -7.04
C HIS A 40 0.63 0.11 -7.51
N PHE A 41 -0.19 1.17 -7.44
CA PHE A 41 0.09 2.45 -8.08
C PHE A 41 0.60 3.53 -7.12
N VAL A 42 0.15 3.54 -5.87
CA VAL A 42 0.54 4.61 -4.93
C VAL A 42 2.01 4.50 -4.54
N ALA A 43 2.78 5.53 -4.90
CA ALA A 43 4.18 5.63 -4.53
C ALA A 43 4.37 5.93 -3.05
N SER A 44 5.31 5.25 -2.41
CA SER A 44 5.70 5.45 -1.01
C SER A 44 7.22 5.48 -0.86
N ARG A 45 7.73 6.05 0.24
CA ARG A 45 9.16 6.04 0.59
C ARG A 45 9.40 5.07 1.74
N ARG A 46 10.21 4.03 1.52
CA ARG A 46 10.60 3.10 2.59
C ARG A 46 11.70 3.70 3.45
N ILE A 47 11.79 3.22 4.68
CA ILE A 47 12.88 3.55 5.60
C ILE A 47 14.10 2.74 5.17
N VAL A 48 15.22 3.42 4.94
CA VAL A 48 16.49 2.80 4.54
C VAL A 48 17.38 2.58 5.76
N ARG A 49 17.36 3.51 6.71
CA ARG A 49 18.13 3.42 7.96
C ARG A 49 17.36 4.05 9.10
N LYS A 50 17.46 3.44 10.27
CA LYS A 50 16.94 4.00 11.52
C LYS A 50 18.03 3.87 12.57
N GLU A 51 18.47 4.99 13.13
CA GLU A 51 19.56 5.03 14.10
C GLU A 51 19.21 5.95 15.28
N ARG A 52 19.79 5.66 16.45
CA ARG A 52 19.58 6.40 17.68
C ARG A 52 20.71 7.42 17.85
N ILE A 53 20.37 8.71 17.94
CA ILE A 53 21.33 9.79 18.20
C ILE A 53 20.93 10.44 19.53
N GLY A 54 21.64 10.06 20.60
CA GLY A 54 21.33 10.45 21.97
C GLY A 54 19.88 10.13 22.34
N ALA A 55 19.09 11.16 22.64
CA ALA A 55 17.69 11.04 23.00
C ALA A 55 16.70 10.99 21.81
N ARG A 56 17.16 11.03 20.54
CA ARG A 56 16.28 11.07 19.35
C ARG A 56 16.53 9.92 18.37
N TRP A 57 15.48 9.50 17.65
CA TRP A 57 15.60 8.57 16.52
C TRP A 57 15.75 9.36 15.23
N LYS A 58 16.80 9.09 14.46
CA LYS A 58 16.99 9.59 13.09
C LYS A 58 16.54 8.50 12.12
N VAL A 59 15.59 8.85 11.26
CA VAL A 59 15.03 7.94 10.24
C VAL A 59 15.41 8.48 8.87
N THR A 60 16.22 7.73 8.13
CA THR A 60 16.57 8.02 6.74
C THR A 60 15.65 7.22 5.83
N ARG A 61 15.02 7.89 4.88
CA ARG A 61 14.10 7.29 3.90
C ARG A 61 14.69 7.35 2.49
N GLU A 62 14.12 6.56 1.59
CA GLU A 62 14.44 6.61 0.16
C GLU A 62 14.29 8.04 -0.39
N LYS A 63 15.19 8.46 -1.30
CA LYS A 63 15.17 9.79 -1.93
C LYS A 63 13.91 9.98 -2.77
N ASN A 64 13.65 9.01 -3.65
CA ASN A 64 12.49 9.00 -4.53
C ASN A 64 11.42 8.07 -3.96
N ALA A 65 10.16 8.49 -4.06
CA ALA A 65 9.05 7.59 -3.80
C ALA A 65 8.94 6.62 -4.97
N LYS A 66 8.68 5.34 -4.68
CA LYS A 66 8.44 4.32 -5.71
C LYS A 66 7.10 3.66 -5.45
N SER A 67 6.38 3.28 -6.49
CA SER A 67 5.20 2.43 -6.35
C SER A 67 5.61 0.97 -6.07
N PRO A 68 4.72 0.15 -5.49
CA PRO A 68 4.96 -1.28 -5.39
C PRO A 68 5.27 -1.93 -6.75
N TYR A 69 4.58 -1.53 -7.81
CA TYR A 69 4.86 -1.97 -9.18
C TYR A 69 6.30 -1.67 -9.62
N GLN A 70 6.75 -0.41 -9.47
CA GLN A 70 8.13 -0.02 -9.79
C GLN A 70 9.15 -0.86 -9.01
N ARG A 71 8.87 -1.21 -7.76
CA ARG A 71 9.75 -2.06 -6.96
C ARG A 71 9.83 -3.50 -7.44
N VAL A 72 8.74 -4.05 -7.97
CA VAL A 72 8.73 -5.39 -8.56
C VAL A 72 9.58 -5.41 -9.82
N LEU A 73 9.47 -4.39 -10.67
CA LEU A 73 10.29 -4.28 -11.88
C LEU A 73 11.80 -4.17 -11.58
N GLU A 74 12.16 -3.43 -10.53
CA GLU A 74 13.55 -3.24 -10.12
C GLU A 74 14.18 -4.48 -9.46
N LYS A 75 13.39 -5.48 -9.05
CA LYS A 75 13.94 -6.72 -8.49
C LYS A 75 14.49 -7.62 -9.59
N VAL A 76 15.74 -8.05 -9.40
CA VAL A 76 16.42 -8.98 -10.31
C VAL A 76 15.88 -10.41 -10.16
N ASP A 77 15.46 -10.80 -8.95
CA ASP A 77 15.02 -12.17 -8.62
C ASP A 77 13.55 -12.46 -8.97
N VAL A 78 12.86 -11.56 -9.67
CA VAL A 78 11.47 -11.77 -10.10
C VAL A 78 11.48 -12.20 -11.56
N ASP A 79 10.81 -13.31 -11.86
CA ASP A 79 10.70 -13.85 -13.21
C ASP A 79 10.04 -12.86 -14.17
N GLN A 80 10.40 -12.95 -15.45
CA GLN A 80 9.86 -12.05 -16.47
C GLN A 80 8.35 -12.22 -16.64
N GLY A 81 7.79 -13.42 -16.44
CA GLY A 81 6.34 -13.64 -16.49
C GLY A 81 5.57 -12.86 -15.42
N ASP A 82 6.12 -12.76 -14.20
CA ASP A 82 5.52 -12.02 -13.10
C ASP A 82 5.57 -10.50 -13.32
N LYS A 83 6.62 -10.01 -14.00
CA LYS A 83 6.76 -8.60 -14.37
C LYS A 83 5.75 -8.20 -15.46
N SER A 84 5.51 -9.07 -16.43
CA SER A 84 4.52 -8.87 -17.49
C SER A 84 3.08 -8.85 -16.94
N ASN A 85 2.74 -9.76 -16.01
CA ASN A 85 1.42 -9.75 -15.36
C ASN A 85 1.21 -8.47 -14.52
N ALA A 86 2.27 -7.99 -13.86
CA ALA A 86 2.21 -6.72 -13.14
C ALA A 86 1.99 -5.52 -14.10
N GLN A 87 2.48 -5.58 -15.34
CA GLN A 87 2.25 -4.59 -16.38
C GLN A 87 0.81 -4.59 -16.90
N GLU A 88 0.24 -5.77 -17.15
CA GLU A 88 -1.12 -5.93 -17.70
C GLU A 88 -2.22 -5.46 -16.75
N ARG A 89 -1.92 -5.32 -15.46
CA ARG A 89 -2.84 -4.79 -14.44
C ARG A 89 -2.90 -3.26 -14.38
N THR A 90 -2.17 -2.57 -15.26
CA THR A 90 -2.16 -1.09 -15.42
C THR A 90 -3.19 -0.63 -16.42
#